data_AF-A0A1H7W5W5-F1
#
_entry.id   AF-A0A1H7W5W5-F1
#
_cell.length_a   1.000
_cell.length_b   1.000
_cell.length_c   1.000
_cell.angle_alpha   90.00
_cell.angle_beta   90.00
_cell.angle_gamma   90.00
#
_symmetry.space_group_name_H-M   'P 1'
#
loop_
_entity.id
_entity.type
_entity.pdbx_description
1 polymer ?
#
loop_
_entity_poly.entity_id
_entity_poly.type
_entity_poly.pdbx_seq_one_letter_code
_entity_poly.pdbx_strand_id
1 'polypeptide(L)'
;MKTLAYELDFLEQQLALSISGKLEQPLELVLKEELNRLPKAFLHAVPGQHKKILKAYFGLHYHRLRHWSDQLFKQKNPVLALIEELDTLLQFMEDHLADYLPKMKALPRYRASALLINVKEQAEILQLQLVEKGVDDRLMLVITDSITFRGQSSKKISKRRFSYAARLAERIGYALEADATPEKWQEKLISLLMEANLNGTAFYHYMLAYTKAGLNRDLPLYDQQRYYLLQQQEVMAYADEGKKGYKSGKPPIAVQLYRAFDYELATLRRLEKISNRLENKVDPIYLFRTCLSARQFAMFVRILINVGIILVDEPQRLFDFVCRHFRSIGTEKMSAENFKKNSYKKLARDVERVEEVIEEMAEESVRLKA
;
A
#
# COMPACT_ATOMS: atom_id res chain seq x y z
N MET A 1 -22.11 -38.33 -24.57
CA MET A 1 -22.75 -37.08 -24.10
C MET A 1 -24.18 -37.29 -23.60
N LYS A 2 -24.99 -38.17 -24.23
CA LYS A 2 -26.38 -38.45 -23.79
C LYS A 2 -26.50 -39.04 -22.37
N THR A 3 -25.52 -39.83 -21.92
CA THR A 3 -25.55 -40.46 -20.58
C THR A 3 -25.35 -39.48 -19.45
N LEU A 4 -24.28 -38.67 -19.49
CA LEU A 4 -24.01 -37.64 -18.46
C LEU A 4 -25.16 -36.64 -18.31
N ALA A 5 -25.64 -36.07 -19.43
CA ALA A 5 -26.75 -35.10 -19.39
C ALA A 5 -28.01 -35.68 -18.71
N TYR A 6 -28.28 -36.97 -18.91
CA TYR A 6 -29.42 -37.66 -18.31
C TYR A 6 -29.26 -37.86 -16.79
N GLU A 7 -28.03 -38.08 -16.31
CA GLU A 7 -27.77 -38.45 -14.90
C GLU A 7 -28.07 -37.31 -13.94
N LEU A 8 -27.64 -36.09 -14.27
CA LEU A 8 -27.94 -34.94 -13.42
C LEU A 8 -29.37 -34.45 -13.61
N ASP A 9 -29.89 -34.43 -14.85
CA ASP A 9 -31.29 -34.08 -15.17
C ASP A 9 -32.29 -34.93 -14.36
N PHE A 10 -31.99 -36.22 -14.15
CA PHE A 10 -32.76 -37.10 -13.27
C PHE A 10 -32.79 -36.57 -11.83
N LEU A 11 -31.62 -36.27 -11.25
CA LEU A 11 -31.49 -35.75 -9.89
C LEU A 11 -32.25 -34.41 -9.73
N GLU A 12 -32.25 -33.57 -10.77
CA GLU A 12 -33.04 -32.33 -10.80
C GLU A 12 -34.55 -32.60 -10.77
N GLN A 13 -35.01 -33.58 -11.55
CA GLN A 13 -36.42 -33.97 -11.57
C GLN A 13 -36.86 -34.51 -10.21
N GLN A 14 -36.06 -35.37 -9.58
CA GLN A 14 -36.37 -35.92 -8.26
C GLN A 14 -36.41 -34.82 -7.19
N LEU A 15 -35.47 -33.86 -7.22
CA LEU A 15 -35.49 -32.70 -6.34
C LEU A 15 -36.72 -31.81 -6.57
N ALA A 16 -37.09 -31.55 -7.83
CA ALA A 16 -38.28 -30.77 -8.16
C ALA A 16 -39.58 -31.46 -7.72
N LEU A 17 -39.66 -32.78 -7.89
CA LEU A 17 -40.77 -33.60 -7.43
C LEU A 17 -40.87 -33.59 -5.90
N SER A 18 -39.76 -33.67 -5.19
CA SER A 18 -39.75 -33.55 -3.72
C SER A 18 -40.19 -32.18 -3.23
N ILE A 19 -39.67 -31.10 -3.83
CA ILE A 19 -40.08 -29.73 -3.48
C ILE A 19 -41.58 -29.51 -3.73
N SER A 20 -42.15 -30.19 -4.72
CA SER A 20 -43.58 -30.13 -5.01
C SER A 20 -44.45 -31.14 -4.22
N GLY A 21 -43.84 -31.93 -3.33
CA GLY A 21 -44.53 -32.94 -2.53
C GLY A 21 -45.04 -34.14 -3.32
N LYS A 22 -44.52 -34.36 -4.54
CA LYS A 22 -44.96 -35.41 -5.48
C LYS A 22 -43.99 -36.59 -5.57
N LEU A 23 -42.98 -36.64 -4.72
CA LEU A 23 -42.00 -37.72 -4.74
C LEU A 23 -42.56 -38.95 -4.03
N GLU A 24 -42.62 -40.08 -4.74
CA GLU A 24 -43.14 -41.35 -4.20
C GLU A 24 -42.16 -42.01 -3.21
N GLN A 25 -40.87 -41.75 -3.35
CA GLN A 25 -39.82 -42.26 -2.47
C GLN A 25 -39.26 -41.14 -1.56
N PRO A 26 -38.69 -41.46 -0.39
CA PRO A 26 -37.97 -40.48 0.42
C PRO A 26 -36.82 -39.87 -0.37
N LEU A 27 -36.81 -38.55 -0.50
CA LEU A 27 -35.80 -37.82 -1.28
C LEU A 27 -34.36 -38.13 -0.80
N GLU A 28 -34.19 -38.33 0.51
CA GLU A 28 -32.90 -38.68 1.12
C GLU A 28 -32.33 -40.00 0.55
N LEU A 29 -33.18 -40.99 0.29
CA LEU A 29 -32.72 -42.28 -0.26
C LEU A 29 -32.24 -42.12 -1.70
N VAL A 30 -33.05 -41.45 -2.53
CA VAL A 30 -32.75 -41.17 -3.94
C VAL A 30 -31.46 -40.37 -4.07
N LEU A 31 -31.26 -39.39 -3.18
CA LEU A 31 -30.04 -38.59 -3.20
C LEU A 31 -28.82 -39.35 -2.68
N LYS A 32 -28.93 -40.16 -1.63
CA LYS A 32 -27.81 -41.03 -1.22
C LYS A 32 -27.35 -41.96 -2.34
N GLU A 33 -28.29 -42.54 -3.08
CA GLU A 33 -27.96 -43.40 -4.22
C GLU A 33 -27.26 -42.61 -5.33
N GLU A 34 -27.79 -41.44 -5.67
CA GLU A 34 -27.20 -40.59 -6.69
C GLU A 34 -25.85 -39.98 -6.27
N LEU A 35 -25.69 -39.61 -5.01
CA LEU A 35 -24.45 -39.14 -4.41
C LEU A 35 -23.35 -40.19 -4.46
N ASN A 36 -23.71 -41.47 -4.34
CA ASN A 36 -22.78 -42.57 -4.49
C ASN A 36 -22.46 -42.89 -5.97
N ARG A 37 -23.41 -42.63 -6.86
CA ARG A 37 -23.33 -42.93 -8.30
C ARG A 37 -22.56 -41.88 -9.09
N LEU A 38 -22.91 -40.59 -8.91
CA LEU A 38 -22.39 -39.47 -9.69
C LEU A 38 -20.85 -39.35 -9.64
N PRO A 39 -20.18 -39.43 -8.46
CA PRO A 39 -18.72 -39.47 -8.38
C PRO A 39 -18.08 -40.52 -9.29
N LYS A 40 -18.63 -41.73 -9.32
CA LYS A 40 -18.14 -42.85 -10.13
C LYS A 40 -18.36 -42.57 -11.62
N ALA A 41 -19.55 -42.08 -11.98
CA ALA A 41 -19.86 -41.71 -13.35
C ALA A 41 -18.92 -40.59 -13.86
N PHE A 42 -18.62 -39.59 -13.03
CA PHE A 42 -17.69 -38.51 -13.39
C PHE A 42 -16.25 -38.98 -13.59
N LEU A 43 -15.75 -39.91 -12.75
CA LEU A 43 -14.40 -40.45 -12.88
C LEU A 43 -14.23 -41.29 -14.16
N HIS A 44 -15.26 -42.00 -14.61
CA HIS A 44 -15.18 -42.88 -15.77
C HIS A 44 -15.47 -42.18 -17.11
N ALA A 45 -16.16 -41.04 -17.12
CA ALA A 45 -16.68 -40.45 -18.35
C ALA A 45 -15.72 -39.53 -19.12
N VAL A 46 -14.47 -39.33 -18.68
CA VAL A 46 -13.62 -38.24 -19.20
C VAL A 46 -12.22 -38.65 -19.70
N PRO A 47 -12.12 -39.38 -20.82
CA PRO A 47 -10.98 -39.25 -21.74
C PRO A 47 -11.38 -38.50 -23.03
N GLY A 48 -10.63 -37.46 -23.40
CA GLY A 48 -10.64 -36.90 -24.77
C GLY A 48 -11.67 -35.82 -25.13
N GLN A 49 -12.51 -35.34 -24.21
CA GLN A 49 -13.49 -34.29 -24.52
C GLN A 49 -12.91 -32.87 -24.49
N HIS A 50 -13.42 -31.98 -25.36
CA HIS A 50 -13.05 -30.56 -25.40
C HIS A 50 -13.34 -29.88 -24.05
N LYS A 51 -12.28 -29.38 -23.39
CA LYS A 51 -12.29 -28.68 -22.08
C LYS A 51 -13.39 -27.61 -21.94
N LYS A 52 -13.79 -26.96 -23.05
CA LYS A 52 -14.85 -25.95 -23.07
C LYS A 52 -16.24 -26.52 -22.79
N ILE A 53 -16.56 -27.69 -23.34
CA ILE A 53 -17.85 -28.37 -23.17
C ILE A 53 -17.98 -28.84 -21.72
N LEU A 54 -16.94 -29.51 -21.20
CA LEU A 54 -16.91 -29.96 -19.80
C LEU A 54 -17.06 -28.79 -18.81
N LYS A 55 -16.39 -27.66 -19.06
CA LYS A 55 -16.55 -26.45 -18.24
C LYS A 55 -17.98 -25.93 -18.21
N ALA A 56 -18.64 -25.87 -19.37
CA ALA A 56 -20.03 -25.42 -19.46
C ALA A 56 -20.96 -26.38 -18.71
N TYR A 57 -20.76 -27.69 -18.93
CA TYR A 57 -21.54 -28.76 -18.31
C TYR A 57 -21.42 -28.76 -16.78
N PHE A 58 -20.21 -28.96 -16.25
CA PHE A 58 -19.96 -28.95 -14.81
C PHE A 58 -20.30 -27.61 -14.16
N GLY A 59 -20.06 -26.52 -14.88
CA GLY A 59 -20.44 -25.18 -14.46
C GLY A 59 -21.96 -25.00 -14.29
N LEU A 60 -22.77 -25.57 -15.18
CA LEU A 60 -24.24 -25.53 -15.09
C LEU A 60 -24.73 -26.33 -13.87
N HIS A 61 -24.31 -27.59 -13.74
CA HIS A 61 -24.79 -28.45 -12.66
C HIS A 61 -24.36 -27.98 -11.28
N TYR A 62 -23.11 -27.53 -11.13
CA TYR A 62 -22.67 -26.90 -9.89
C TYR A 62 -23.53 -25.66 -9.54
N HIS A 63 -23.94 -24.87 -10.55
CA HIS A 63 -24.82 -23.72 -10.31
C HIS A 63 -26.21 -24.16 -9.84
N ARG A 64 -26.77 -25.21 -10.43
CA ARG A 64 -28.10 -25.74 -10.08
C ARG A 64 -28.13 -26.39 -8.69
N LEU A 65 -27.17 -27.26 -8.38
CA LEU A 65 -27.01 -27.85 -7.04
C LEU A 65 -26.91 -26.78 -5.95
N ARG A 66 -26.09 -25.75 -6.20
CA ARG A 66 -26.01 -24.58 -5.33
C ARG A 66 -27.34 -23.85 -5.21
N HIS A 67 -28.05 -23.64 -6.32
CA HIS A 67 -29.35 -22.99 -6.31
C HIS A 67 -30.37 -23.76 -5.45
N TRP A 68 -30.41 -25.09 -5.53
CA TRP A 68 -31.31 -25.88 -4.68
C TRP A 68 -30.91 -25.85 -3.22
N SER A 69 -29.62 -25.98 -2.90
CA SER A 69 -29.14 -25.79 -1.53
C SER A 69 -29.60 -24.44 -0.96
N ASP A 70 -29.48 -23.36 -1.75
CA ASP A 70 -29.97 -22.02 -1.40
C ASP A 70 -31.49 -21.93 -1.23
N GLN A 71 -32.28 -22.70 -2.00
CA GLN A 71 -33.75 -22.68 -1.91
C GLN A 71 -34.24 -23.49 -0.71
N LEU A 72 -33.69 -24.68 -0.50
CA LEU A 72 -34.00 -25.53 0.65
C LEU A 72 -33.68 -24.83 1.97
N PHE A 73 -32.53 -24.13 2.03
CA PHE A 73 -32.16 -23.35 3.21
C PHE A 73 -33.11 -22.19 3.53
N LYS A 74 -33.87 -21.67 2.55
CA LYS A 74 -34.84 -20.59 2.78
C LYS A 74 -36.21 -21.08 3.23
N GLN A 75 -36.47 -22.38 3.18
CA GLN A 75 -37.76 -22.92 3.60
C GLN A 75 -37.95 -22.68 5.11
N LYS A 76 -39.22 -22.59 5.54
CA LYS A 76 -39.56 -22.34 6.96
C LYS A 76 -39.00 -23.44 7.87
N ASN A 77 -38.97 -24.68 7.37
CA ASN A 77 -38.38 -25.85 8.03
C ASN A 77 -37.32 -26.43 7.08
N PRO A 78 -36.07 -25.95 7.13
CA PRO A 78 -35.02 -26.44 6.24
C PRO A 78 -34.72 -27.91 6.55
N VAL A 79 -34.68 -28.75 5.52
CA VAL A 79 -34.26 -30.15 5.65
C VAL A 79 -32.73 -30.18 5.70
N LEU A 80 -32.14 -30.07 6.89
CA LEU A 80 -30.69 -29.90 7.06
C LEU A 80 -29.88 -31.08 6.51
N ALA A 81 -30.32 -32.32 6.77
CA ALA A 81 -29.65 -33.53 6.27
C ALA A 81 -29.49 -33.51 4.73
N LEU A 82 -30.55 -33.08 4.04
CA LEU A 82 -30.56 -32.92 2.59
C LEU A 82 -29.60 -31.82 2.12
N ILE A 83 -29.53 -30.72 2.85
CA ILE A 83 -28.61 -29.63 2.52
C ILE A 83 -27.16 -30.10 2.67
N GLU A 84 -26.84 -30.86 3.73
CA GLU A 84 -25.52 -31.47 3.99
C GLU A 84 -25.11 -32.49 2.92
N GLU A 85 -26.07 -33.27 2.43
CA GLU A 85 -25.89 -34.21 1.33
C GLU A 85 -25.53 -33.50 0.01
N LEU A 86 -26.30 -32.47 -0.36
CA LEU A 86 -25.98 -31.60 -1.51
C LEU A 86 -24.63 -30.91 -1.32
N ASP A 87 -24.30 -30.55 -0.09
CA ASP A 87 -23.02 -29.97 0.27
C ASP A 87 -21.87 -30.92 -0.04
N THR A 88 -22.00 -32.17 0.38
CA THR A 88 -21.01 -33.22 0.13
C THR A 88 -20.74 -33.38 -1.36
N LEU A 89 -21.78 -33.33 -2.21
CA LEU A 89 -21.61 -33.35 -3.67
C LEU A 89 -20.88 -32.12 -4.19
N LEU A 90 -21.27 -30.93 -3.73
CA LEU A 90 -20.62 -29.68 -4.13
C LEU A 90 -19.14 -29.69 -3.74
N GLN A 91 -18.79 -30.23 -2.57
CA GLN A 91 -17.40 -30.40 -2.13
C GLN A 91 -16.67 -31.39 -3.03
N PHE A 92 -17.26 -32.56 -3.32
CA PHE A 92 -16.69 -33.53 -4.23
C PHE A 92 -16.38 -32.92 -5.61
N MET A 93 -17.34 -32.18 -6.19
CA MET A 93 -17.13 -31.48 -7.45
C MET A 93 -16.00 -30.46 -7.36
N GLU A 94 -15.90 -29.74 -6.24
CA GLU A 94 -14.84 -28.76 -6.02
C GLU A 94 -13.45 -29.39 -5.91
N ASP A 95 -13.34 -30.55 -5.27
CA ASP A 95 -12.06 -31.21 -5.00
C ASP A 95 -11.56 -31.99 -6.23
N HIS A 96 -12.47 -32.64 -6.97
CA HIS A 96 -12.09 -33.50 -8.09
C HIS A 96 -12.24 -32.84 -9.47
N LEU A 97 -13.04 -31.77 -9.59
CA LEU A 97 -13.36 -31.12 -10.88
C LEU A 97 -13.02 -29.63 -10.92
N ALA A 98 -12.12 -29.17 -10.05
CA ALA A 98 -11.73 -27.76 -9.90
C ALA A 98 -11.38 -27.07 -11.23
N ASP A 99 -10.72 -27.77 -12.15
CA ASP A 99 -10.30 -27.24 -13.45
C ASP A 99 -11.44 -26.99 -14.44
N TYR A 100 -12.56 -27.66 -14.22
CA TYR A 100 -13.78 -27.53 -15.02
C TYR A 100 -14.79 -26.58 -14.36
N LEU A 101 -14.63 -26.28 -13.07
CA LEU A 101 -15.53 -25.38 -12.38
C LEU A 101 -15.17 -23.89 -12.60
N PRO A 102 -16.18 -23.00 -12.58
CA PRO A 102 -15.93 -21.56 -12.63
C PRO A 102 -15.23 -21.10 -11.35
N LYS A 103 -13.99 -20.61 -11.48
CA LYS A 103 -13.07 -20.21 -10.38
C LYS A 103 -13.59 -19.11 -9.43
N MET A 104 -14.73 -18.47 -9.74
CA MET A 104 -15.21 -17.24 -9.10
C MET A 104 -16.67 -17.35 -8.62
N LYS A 105 -17.11 -18.52 -8.14
CA LYS A 105 -18.46 -18.67 -7.61
C LYS A 105 -18.53 -18.37 -6.10
N ALA A 106 -19.59 -17.65 -5.73
CA ALA A 106 -19.98 -17.48 -4.35
C ALA A 106 -20.34 -18.83 -3.70
N LEU A 107 -20.19 -18.94 -2.38
CA LEU A 107 -20.56 -20.14 -1.65
C LEU A 107 -22.09 -20.33 -1.62
N PRO A 108 -22.59 -21.57 -1.48
CA PRO A 108 -23.97 -21.81 -1.05
C PRO A 108 -24.27 -21.03 0.24
N ARG A 109 -25.48 -20.49 0.39
CA ARG A 109 -25.87 -19.63 1.52
C ARG A 109 -25.80 -20.36 2.85
N TYR A 110 -26.22 -21.62 2.88
CA TYR A 110 -26.12 -22.45 4.08
C TYR A 110 -24.65 -22.56 4.51
N ARG A 111 -23.75 -23.02 3.61
CA ARG A 111 -22.29 -23.04 3.88
C ARG A 111 -21.79 -21.69 4.35
N ALA A 112 -22.09 -20.64 3.61
CA ALA A 112 -21.65 -19.30 3.96
C ALA A 112 -22.12 -18.92 5.38
N SER A 113 -23.36 -19.27 5.76
CA SER A 113 -23.91 -18.96 7.09
C SER A 113 -23.25 -19.79 8.19
N ALA A 114 -23.14 -21.11 8.02
CA ALA A 114 -22.48 -22.00 8.99
C ALA A 114 -21.01 -21.62 9.17
N LEU A 115 -20.31 -21.38 8.06
CA LEU A 115 -18.91 -20.96 8.08
C LEU A 115 -18.73 -19.56 8.70
N LEU A 116 -19.68 -18.64 8.51
CA LEU A 116 -19.63 -17.32 9.14
C LEU A 116 -19.78 -17.40 10.66
N ILE A 117 -20.55 -18.37 11.19
CA ILE A 117 -20.67 -18.60 12.64
C ILE A 117 -19.31 -19.02 13.20
N ASN A 118 -18.71 -20.08 12.66
CA ASN A 118 -17.41 -20.58 13.10
C ASN A 118 -16.31 -19.51 12.99
N VAL A 119 -16.31 -18.77 11.87
CA VAL A 119 -15.33 -17.69 11.66
C VAL A 119 -15.56 -16.53 12.63
N LYS A 120 -16.80 -16.25 13.04
CA LYS A 120 -17.09 -15.21 14.02
C LYS A 120 -16.55 -15.60 15.40
N GLU A 121 -16.79 -16.83 15.84
CA GLU A 121 -16.26 -17.34 17.11
C GLU A 121 -14.72 -17.31 17.12
N GLN A 122 -14.08 -17.77 16.03
CA GLN A 122 -12.63 -17.67 15.88
C GLN A 122 -12.14 -16.21 15.89
N ALA A 123 -12.86 -15.29 15.24
CA ALA A 123 -12.49 -13.89 15.22
C ALA A 123 -12.62 -13.23 16.60
N GLU A 124 -13.61 -13.62 17.42
CA GLU A 124 -13.76 -13.15 18.80
C GLU A 124 -12.58 -13.61 19.66
N ILE A 125 -12.17 -14.87 19.55
CA ILE A 125 -10.98 -15.41 20.24
C ILE A 125 -9.71 -14.67 19.80
N LEU A 126 -9.49 -14.54 18.49
CA LEU A 126 -8.35 -13.81 17.95
C LEU A 126 -8.34 -12.35 18.41
N GLN A 127 -9.49 -11.69 18.46
CA GLN A 127 -9.59 -10.31 18.91
C GLN A 127 -9.15 -10.17 20.36
N LEU A 128 -9.59 -11.06 21.26
CA LEU A 128 -9.16 -11.05 22.66
C LEU A 128 -7.64 -11.21 22.78
N GLN A 129 -7.07 -12.18 22.06
CA GLN A 129 -5.62 -12.41 22.06
C GLN A 129 -4.85 -11.21 21.51
N LEU A 130 -5.34 -10.56 20.45
CA LEU A 130 -4.70 -9.36 19.87
C LEU A 130 -4.73 -8.17 20.85
N VAL A 131 -5.82 -8.00 21.60
CA VAL A 131 -5.93 -6.99 22.66
C VAL A 131 -4.91 -7.26 23.77
N GLU A 132 -4.80 -8.50 24.23
CA GLU A 132 -3.82 -8.90 25.25
C GLU A 132 -2.38 -8.63 24.81
N LYS A 133 -2.08 -8.74 23.51
CA LYS A 133 -0.77 -8.43 22.93
C LYS A 133 -0.56 -6.94 22.63
N GLY A 134 -1.52 -6.06 22.95
CA GLY A 134 -1.40 -4.61 22.78
C GLY A 134 -1.36 -4.14 21.32
N VAL A 135 -2.02 -4.87 20.42
CA VAL A 135 -2.09 -4.52 18.99
C VAL A 135 -2.99 -3.30 18.80
N ASP A 136 -2.60 -2.39 17.92
CA ASP A 136 -3.38 -1.18 17.58
C ASP A 136 -4.80 -1.52 17.09
N ASP A 137 -5.79 -0.81 17.62
CA ASP A 137 -7.21 -1.00 17.34
C ASP A 137 -7.54 -0.96 15.84
N ARG A 138 -6.86 -0.11 15.06
CA ARG A 138 -7.12 0.00 13.62
C ARG A 138 -6.61 -1.24 12.89
N LEU A 139 -5.45 -1.78 13.28
CA LEU A 139 -4.96 -3.02 12.72
C LEU A 139 -5.87 -4.19 13.09
N MET A 140 -6.30 -4.28 14.35
CA MET A 140 -7.26 -5.29 14.80
C MET A 140 -8.53 -5.23 13.95
N LEU A 141 -9.11 -4.04 13.76
CA LEU A 141 -10.31 -3.86 12.94
C LEU A 141 -10.10 -4.34 11.50
N VAL A 142 -8.94 -4.04 10.89
CA VAL A 142 -8.60 -4.51 9.55
C VAL A 142 -8.56 -6.03 9.47
N ILE A 143 -7.96 -6.69 10.47
CA ILE A 143 -7.86 -8.15 10.55
C ILE A 143 -9.25 -8.75 10.73
N THR A 144 -9.99 -8.31 11.75
CA THR A 144 -11.30 -8.86 12.10
C THR A 144 -12.31 -8.63 10.97
N ASP A 145 -12.34 -7.47 10.32
CA ASP A 145 -13.25 -7.22 9.19
C ASP A 145 -12.89 -8.07 7.96
N SER A 146 -11.61 -8.34 7.76
CA SER A 146 -11.13 -9.18 6.66
C SER A 146 -11.51 -10.65 6.87
N ILE A 147 -11.50 -11.12 8.12
CA ILE A 147 -11.85 -12.48 8.51
C ILE A 147 -13.38 -12.66 8.55
N THR A 148 -14.11 -11.77 9.23
CA THR A 148 -15.56 -11.89 9.48
C THR A 148 -16.44 -11.43 8.31
N PHE A 149 -15.86 -10.81 7.28
CA PHE A 149 -16.58 -10.22 6.15
C PHE A 149 -17.61 -9.17 6.58
N ARG A 150 -17.30 -8.39 7.63
CA ARG A 150 -18.19 -7.37 8.19
C ARG A 150 -18.76 -6.44 7.12
N GLY A 151 -20.06 -6.19 7.18
CA GLY A 151 -20.78 -5.32 6.23
C GLY A 151 -20.99 -5.92 4.84
N GLN A 152 -20.67 -7.20 4.63
CA GLN A 152 -20.87 -7.86 3.33
C GLN A 152 -22.04 -8.82 3.35
N SER A 153 -22.84 -8.78 2.28
CA SER A 153 -23.86 -9.81 2.06
C SER A 153 -23.18 -11.16 1.87
N SER A 154 -23.67 -12.20 2.57
CA SER A 154 -23.23 -13.59 2.40
C SER A 154 -23.24 -14.05 0.94
N LYS A 155 -24.12 -13.49 0.11
CA LYS A 155 -24.19 -13.75 -1.35
C LYS A 155 -22.93 -13.34 -2.12
N LYS A 156 -22.12 -12.42 -1.58
CA LYS A 156 -20.91 -11.87 -2.22
C LYS A 156 -19.61 -12.57 -1.77
N ILE A 157 -19.68 -13.49 -0.80
CA ILE A 157 -18.51 -14.20 -0.30
C ILE A 157 -18.18 -15.36 -1.25
N SER A 158 -17.02 -15.29 -1.90
CA SER A 158 -16.51 -16.36 -2.74
C SER A 158 -15.77 -17.42 -1.93
N LYS A 159 -15.78 -18.68 -2.39
CA LYS A 159 -15.02 -19.77 -1.76
C LYS A 159 -13.55 -19.38 -1.60
N ARG A 160 -12.94 -18.83 -2.65
CA ARG A 160 -11.55 -18.34 -2.61
C ARG A 160 -11.31 -17.35 -1.47
N ARG A 161 -12.21 -16.39 -1.29
CA ARG A 161 -12.04 -15.35 -0.28
C ARG A 161 -12.27 -15.91 1.13
N PHE A 162 -13.22 -16.82 1.28
CA PHE A 162 -13.42 -17.58 2.50
C PHE A 162 -12.18 -18.41 2.87
N SER A 163 -11.69 -19.26 1.96
CA SER A 163 -10.48 -20.06 2.19
C SER A 163 -9.23 -19.21 2.42
N TYR A 164 -9.19 -17.99 1.89
CA TYR A 164 -8.14 -17.04 2.23
C TYR A 164 -8.26 -16.58 3.68
N ALA A 165 -9.45 -16.13 4.10
CA ALA A 165 -9.70 -15.63 5.46
C ALA A 165 -9.44 -16.71 6.52
N ALA A 166 -9.91 -17.94 6.28
CA ALA A 166 -9.68 -19.06 7.19
C ALA A 166 -8.18 -19.36 7.37
N ARG A 167 -7.42 -19.47 6.28
CA ARG A 167 -5.96 -19.66 6.34
C ARG A 167 -5.24 -18.47 6.99
N LEU A 168 -5.75 -17.26 6.80
CA LEU A 168 -5.18 -16.08 7.46
C LEU A 168 -5.42 -16.13 8.97
N ALA A 169 -6.64 -16.44 9.40
CA ALA A 169 -7.01 -16.60 10.81
C ALA A 169 -6.15 -17.68 11.48
N GLU A 170 -6.01 -18.84 10.83
CA GLU A 170 -5.17 -19.94 11.29
C GLU A 170 -3.69 -19.52 11.43
N ARG A 171 -3.12 -18.84 10.42
CA ARG A 171 -1.74 -18.34 10.50
C ARG A 171 -1.53 -17.34 11.64
N ILE A 172 -2.51 -16.46 11.89
CA ILE A 172 -2.44 -15.50 13.00
C ILE A 172 -2.55 -16.24 14.33
N GLY A 173 -3.48 -17.19 14.46
CA GLY A 173 -3.64 -18.02 15.67
C GLY A 173 -2.36 -18.77 16.02
N TYR A 174 -1.76 -19.48 15.06
CA TYR A 174 -0.49 -20.17 15.28
C TYR A 174 0.65 -19.21 15.66
N ALA A 175 0.71 -18.03 15.06
CA ALA A 175 1.71 -17.04 15.44
C ALA A 175 1.53 -16.65 16.92
N LEU A 176 0.30 -16.29 17.32
CA LEU A 176 -0.05 -15.87 18.69
C LEU A 176 0.25 -16.93 19.74
N GLU A 177 0.04 -18.21 19.41
CA GLU A 177 0.34 -19.35 20.29
C GLU A 177 1.84 -19.63 20.41
N ALA A 178 2.59 -19.48 19.31
CA ALA A 178 3.99 -19.86 19.27
C ALA A 178 4.91 -18.87 20.02
N ASP A 179 4.50 -17.62 20.17
CA ASP A 179 5.38 -16.56 20.67
C ASP A 179 4.89 -15.98 22.01
N ALA A 180 5.63 -16.36 23.05
CA ALA A 180 5.38 -15.90 24.41
C ALA A 180 5.83 -14.44 24.62
N THR A 181 6.68 -13.89 23.76
CA THR A 181 7.23 -12.55 23.96
C THR A 181 6.27 -11.47 23.45
N PRO A 182 5.90 -10.49 24.28
CA PRO A 182 4.96 -9.42 23.90
C PRO A 182 5.61 -8.34 23.01
N GLU A 183 6.92 -8.37 22.77
CA GLU A 183 7.58 -7.30 22.03
C GLU A 183 7.36 -7.42 20.51
N LYS A 184 6.87 -6.32 19.92
CA LYS A 184 6.73 -6.08 18.46
C LYS A 184 5.66 -6.89 17.73
N TRP A 185 4.54 -7.19 18.40
CA TRP A 185 3.40 -7.85 17.74
C TRP A 185 2.82 -7.06 16.58
N GLN A 186 2.85 -5.73 16.67
CA GLN A 186 2.38 -4.84 15.62
C GLN A 186 3.12 -5.10 14.30
N GLU A 187 4.45 -5.07 14.33
CA GLU A 187 5.32 -5.27 13.17
C GLU A 187 5.24 -6.71 12.67
N LYS A 188 5.23 -7.70 13.58
CA LYS A 188 5.08 -9.12 13.22
C LYS A 188 3.78 -9.37 12.46
N LEU A 189 2.67 -8.80 12.91
CA LEU A 189 1.39 -8.91 12.22
C LEU A 189 1.42 -8.20 10.88
N ILE A 190 1.97 -6.99 10.78
CA ILE A 190 2.12 -6.30 9.51
C ILE A 190 2.90 -7.16 8.51
N SER A 191 4.03 -7.74 8.92
CA SER A 191 4.81 -8.68 8.09
C SER A 191 3.99 -9.89 7.66
N LEU A 192 3.26 -10.53 8.59
CA LEU A 192 2.40 -11.68 8.29
C LEU A 192 1.32 -11.32 7.26
N LEU A 193 0.66 -10.18 7.41
CA LEU A 193 -0.38 -9.69 6.50
C LEU A 193 0.17 -9.34 5.12
N MET A 194 1.39 -8.76 5.06
CA MET A 194 2.13 -8.50 3.83
C MET A 194 2.48 -9.79 3.12
N GLU A 195 3.06 -10.76 3.83
CA GLU A 195 3.37 -12.09 3.30
C GLU A 195 2.15 -12.86 2.82
N ALA A 196 1.03 -12.73 3.54
CA ALA A 196 -0.25 -13.31 3.16
C ALA A 196 -0.88 -12.58 1.96
N ASN A 197 -0.32 -11.45 1.52
CA ASN A 197 -0.85 -10.62 0.45
C ASN A 197 -2.29 -10.14 0.72
N LEU A 198 -2.53 -9.55 1.91
CA LEU A 198 -3.82 -8.95 2.28
C LEU A 198 -4.08 -7.68 1.47
N ASN A 199 -4.34 -7.83 0.17
CA ASN A 199 -4.50 -6.75 -0.79
C ASN A 199 -5.87 -6.02 -0.72
N GLY A 200 -6.47 -6.02 0.47
CA GLY A 200 -7.70 -5.30 0.79
C GLY A 200 -7.47 -3.79 0.91
N THR A 201 -8.51 -3.02 0.60
CA THR A 201 -8.45 -1.54 0.67
C THR A 201 -8.20 -1.05 2.09
N ALA A 202 -8.79 -1.71 3.10
CA ALA A 202 -8.63 -1.33 4.51
C ALA A 202 -7.17 -1.47 4.96
N PHE A 203 -6.53 -2.62 4.68
CA PHE A 203 -5.12 -2.83 5.00
C PHE A 203 -4.19 -1.89 4.23
N TYR A 204 -4.48 -1.61 2.95
CA TYR A 204 -3.75 -0.60 2.19
C TYR A 204 -3.76 0.78 2.87
N HIS A 205 -4.94 1.28 3.25
CA HIS A 205 -5.04 2.58 3.94
C HIS A 205 -4.40 2.58 5.31
N TYR A 206 -4.55 1.48 6.05
CA TYR A 206 -3.87 1.28 7.32
C TYR A 206 -2.36 1.43 7.16
N MET A 207 -1.75 0.73 6.20
CA MET A 207 -0.32 0.80 5.95
C MET A 207 0.15 2.20 5.53
N LEU A 208 -0.63 2.93 4.74
CA LEU A 208 -0.32 4.34 4.43
C LEU A 208 -0.33 5.22 5.68
N ALA A 209 -1.32 5.04 6.56
CA ALA A 209 -1.42 5.81 7.80
C ALA A 209 -0.27 5.45 8.76
N TYR A 210 0.03 4.16 8.90
CA TYR A 210 1.13 3.64 9.71
C TYR A 210 2.48 4.22 9.25
N THR A 211 2.75 4.16 7.94
CA THR A 211 3.98 4.71 7.35
C THR A 211 4.04 6.24 7.55
N LYS A 212 2.93 6.96 7.37
CA LYS A 212 2.89 8.41 7.58
C LYS A 212 3.07 8.82 9.05
N ALA A 213 2.66 7.98 9.99
CA ALA A 213 2.85 8.23 11.41
C ALA A 213 4.32 8.01 11.84
N GLY A 214 5.03 7.08 11.18
CA GLY A 214 6.46 6.87 11.40
C GLY A 214 7.36 7.95 10.80
N LEU A 215 6.83 8.79 9.90
CA LEU A 215 7.58 9.90 9.30
C LEU A 215 7.60 11.12 10.22
N ASN A 216 8.79 11.52 10.68
CA ASN A 216 8.99 12.83 11.28
C ASN A 216 8.95 13.92 10.19
N ARG A 217 7.91 14.75 10.20
CA ARG A 217 7.68 15.80 9.19
C ARG A 217 8.56 17.03 9.36
N ASP A 218 9.20 17.19 10.51
CA ASP A 218 10.12 18.29 10.77
C ASP A 218 11.51 18.03 10.19
N LEU A 219 11.76 16.81 9.70
CA LEU A 219 12.99 16.45 9.01
C LEU A 219 13.11 17.18 7.66
N PRO A 220 14.34 17.47 7.20
CA PRO A 220 14.59 17.96 5.85
C PRO A 220 13.94 17.10 4.76
N LEU A 221 13.52 17.70 3.65
CA LEU A 221 12.88 16.99 2.53
C LEU A 221 13.72 15.81 2.02
N TYR A 222 15.05 15.93 2.06
CA TYR A 222 15.97 14.85 1.71
C TYR A 222 15.79 13.60 2.60
N ASP A 223 15.71 13.79 3.93
CA ASP A 223 15.54 12.69 4.87
C ASP A 223 14.15 12.06 4.77
N GLN A 224 13.12 12.87 4.49
CA GLN A 224 11.78 12.36 4.19
C GLN A 224 11.77 11.50 2.91
N GLN A 225 12.52 11.90 1.87
CA GLN A 225 12.68 11.08 0.67
C GLN A 225 13.41 9.77 0.98
N ARG A 226 14.50 9.83 1.77
CA ARG A 226 15.22 8.63 2.19
C ARG A 226 14.33 7.66 2.97
N TYR A 227 13.47 8.17 3.86
CA TYR A 227 12.49 7.36 4.57
C TYR A 227 11.58 6.57 3.61
N TYR A 228 10.94 7.23 2.65
CA TYR A 228 10.06 6.54 1.69
C TYR A 228 10.81 5.55 0.78
N LEU A 229 12.08 5.83 0.44
CA LEU A 229 12.92 4.88 -0.32
C LEU A 229 13.18 3.59 0.48
N LEU A 230 13.46 3.70 1.78
CA LEU A 230 13.62 2.54 2.66
C LEU A 230 12.31 1.75 2.75
N GLN A 231 11.17 2.44 2.91
CA GLN A 231 9.85 1.81 2.94
C GLN A 231 9.52 1.08 1.62
N GLN A 232 9.92 1.63 0.46
CA GLN A 232 9.80 0.93 -0.82
C GLN A 232 10.63 -0.36 -0.86
N GLN A 233 11.88 -0.32 -0.38
CA GLN A 233 12.75 -1.49 -0.33
C GLN A 233 12.16 -2.59 0.57
N GLU A 234 11.70 -2.22 1.77
CA GLU A 234 11.06 -3.13 2.71
C GLU A 234 9.81 -3.79 2.10
N VAL A 235 8.94 -3.00 1.47
CA VAL A 235 7.72 -3.52 0.83
C VAL A 235 8.04 -4.44 -0.34
N MET A 236 9.06 -4.14 -1.15
CA MET A 236 9.46 -4.98 -2.28
C MET A 236 10.01 -6.34 -1.85
N ALA A 237 10.54 -6.47 -0.62
CA ALA A 237 10.93 -7.77 -0.09
C ALA A 237 9.76 -8.76 0.02
N TYR A 238 8.51 -8.26 0.07
CA TYR A 238 7.29 -9.08 0.09
C TYR A 238 6.64 -9.27 -1.29
N ALA A 239 7.23 -8.73 -2.36
CA ALA A 239 6.67 -8.81 -3.71
C ALA A 239 6.89 -10.22 -4.30
N ASP A 240 5.90 -11.10 -4.13
CA ASP A 240 5.93 -12.44 -4.73
C ASP A 240 4.85 -12.58 -5.83
N GLU A 241 5.32 -12.77 -7.07
CA GLU A 241 4.52 -12.96 -8.28
C GLU A 241 3.86 -14.35 -8.32
N GLY A 242 2.93 -14.61 -7.40
CA GLY A 242 2.21 -15.89 -7.39
C GLY A 242 1.22 -16.05 -6.25
N LYS A 243 1.38 -15.26 -5.18
CA LYS A 243 0.52 -15.35 -3.99
C LYS A 243 -0.89 -14.87 -4.31
N LYS A 244 -1.86 -15.79 -4.15
CA LYS A 244 -3.30 -15.49 -4.27
C LYS A 244 -3.70 -14.50 -3.16
N GLY A 245 -3.87 -13.22 -3.51
CA GLY A 245 -4.38 -12.22 -2.58
C GLY A 245 -5.87 -12.35 -2.26
N TYR A 246 -6.29 -11.63 -1.22
CA TYR A 246 -7.67 -11.56 -0.70
C TYR A 246 -8.71 -11.14 -1.76
N LYS A 247 -8.40 -10.11 -2.57
CA LYS A 247 -9.19 -9.64 -3.69
C LYS A 247 -8.55 -10.09 -5.02
N SER A 248 -9.27 -10.94 -5.76
CA SER A 248 -8.77 -11.62 -6.97
C SER A 248 -8.51 -10.74 -8.19
N GLY A 249 -9.04 -9.50 -8.21
CA GLY A 249 -8.83 -8.53 -9.30
C GLY A 249 -7.98 -7.32 -8.89
N LYS A 250 -7.35 -7.36 -7.72
CA LYS A 250 -6.46 -6.29 -7.27
C LYS A 250 -5.00 -6.73 -7.36
N PRO A 251 -4.06 -5.81 -7.65
CA PRO A 251 -2.64 -6.11 -7.58
C PRO A 251 -2.24 -6.52 -6.15
N PRO A 252 -1.11 -7.22 -5.97
CA PRO A 252 -0.57 -7.54 -4.65
C PRO A 252 -0.42 -6.29 -3.77
N ILE A 253 -0.55 -6.46 -2.45
CA ILE A 253 -0.45 -5.34 -1.50
C ILE A 253 0.89 -4.62 -1.62
N ALA A 254 1.98 -5.37 -1.80
CA ALA A 254 3.31 -4.78 -1.98
C ALA A 254 3.39 -3.85 -3.20
N VAL A 255 2.80 -4.26 -4.33
CA VAL A 255 2.73 -3.42 -5.53
C VAL A 255 1.86 -2.18 -5.31
N GLN A 256 0.76 -2.30 -4.55
CA GLN A 256 -0.08 -1.15 -4.21
C GLN A 256 0.68 -0.12 -3.38
N LEU A 257 1.38 -0.57 -2.33
CA LEU A 257 2.14 0.30 -1.44
C LEU A 257 3.35 0.91 -2.13
N TYR A 258 4.08 0.15 -2.94
CA TYR A 258 5.20 0.67 -3.73
C TYR A 258 4.78 1.85 -4.63
N ARG A 259 3.66 1.70 -5.36
CA ARG A 259 3.11 2.77 -6.21
C ARG A 259 2.69 3.99 -5.39
N ALA A 260 2.14 3.78 -4.19
CA ALA A 260 1.78 4.88 -3.31
C ALA A 260 3.01 5.64 -2.81
N PHE A 261 4.06 4.92 -2.41
CA PHE A 261 5.32 5.53 -1.97
C PHE A 261 6.06 6.22 -3.13
N ASP A 262 5.99 5.67 -4.34
CA ASP A 262 6.55 6.31 -5.54
C ASP A 262 5.87 7.65 -5.83
N TYR A 263 4.55 7.71 -5.64
CA TYR A 263 3.79 8.96 -5.76
C TYR A 263 4.18 9.99 -4.68
N GLU A 264 4.33 9.56 -3.42
CA GLU A 264 4.78 10.44 -2.34
C GLU A 264 6.20 10.97 -2.59
N LEU A 265 7.12 10.10 -3.06
CA LEU A 265 8.48 10.50 -3.47
C LEU A 265 8.47 11.52 -4.61
N ALA A 266 7.66 11.29 -5.64
CA ALA A 266 7.51 12.22 -6.75
C ALA A 266 6.99 13.59 -6.26
N THR A 267 6.14 13.59 -5.24
CA THR A 267 5.59 14.79 -4.61
C THR A 267 6.66 15.54 -3.82
N LEU A 268 7.44 14.85 -2.98
CA LEU A 268 8.56 15.45 -2.24
C LEU A 268 9.61 16.06 -3.18
N ARG A 269 9.97 15.36 -4.26
CA ARG A 269 10.90 15.89 -5.29
C ARG A 269 10.37 17.14 -5.98
N ARG A 270 9.05 17.26 -6.15
CA ARG A 270 8.43 18.49 -6.69
C ARG A 270 8.50 19.63 -5.69
N LEU A 271 8.23 19.35 -4.41
CA LEU A 271 8.34 20.35 -3.34
C LEU A 271 9.78 20.87 -3.21
N GLU A 272 10.77 19.98 -3.26
CA GLU A 272 12.19 20.35 -3.26
C GLU A 272 12.54 21.28 -4.43
N LYS A 273 12.10 20.94 -5.65
CA LYS A 273 12.30 21.81 -6.83
C LYS A 273 11.63 23.18 -6.67
N ILE A 274 10.48 23.24 -6.01
CA ILE A 274 9.79 24.52 -5.74
C ILE A 274 10.56 25.31 -4.68
N SER A 275 10.99 24.68 -3.58
CA SER A 275 11.81 25.32 -2.54
C SER A 275 13.08 25.92 -3.15
N ASN A 276 13.82 25.13 -3.92
CA ASN A 276 15.04 25.58 -4.59
C ASN A 276 14.75 26.73 -5.57
N ARG A 277 13.60 26.73 -6.25
CA ARG A 277 13.19 27.84 -7.12
C ARG A 277 12.80 29.09 -6.35
N LEU A 278 12.20 28.95 -5.16
CA LEU A 278 11.83 30.07 -4.29
C LEU A 278 13.06 30.68 -3.63
N GLU A 279 13.99 29.87 -3.14
CA GLU A 279 15.29 30.32 -2.64
C GLU A 279 16.10 31.04 -3.73
N ASN A 280 16.04 30.55 -4.98
CA ASN A 280 16.63 31.23 -6.14
C ASN A 280 15.77 32.39 -6.70
N LYS A 281 14.60 32.68 -6.12
CA LYS A 281 13.70 33.79 -6.48
C LYS A 281 13.45 34.77 -5.34
N VAL A 282 14.09 34.60 -4.17
CA VAL A 282 14.21 35.69 -3.22
C VAL A 282 15.18 36.69 -3.84
N ASP A 283 14.61 37.62 -4.59
CA ASP A 283 15.16 38.95 -4.75
C ASP A 283 13.99 39.92 -4.90
N PRO A 284 13.98 40.96 -4.08
CA PRO A 284 14.75 42.13 -4.45
C PRO A 284 16.12 42.06 -3.81
N ILE A 285 17.13 41.84 -4.66
CA ILE A 285 18.48 42.25 -4.33
C ILE A 285 18.33 43.74 -4.02
N TYR A 286 18.49 44.15 -2.76
CA TYR A 286 18.93 45.50 -2.49
C TYR A 286 20.31 45.61 -3.13
N LEU A 287 20.35 46.08 -4.38
CA LEU A 287 21.59 46.29 -5.12
C LEU A 287 22.20 47.57 -4.58
N PHE A 288 23.02 47.43 -3.54
CA PHE A 288 23.78 48.54 -3.01
C PHE A 288 24.82 48.95 -4.05
N ARG A 289 24.82 50.23 -4.42
CA ARG A 289 25.84 50.81 -5.29
C ARG A 289 26.97 51.36 -4.44
N THR A 290 28.20 50.98 -4.75
CA THR A 290 29.40 51.60 -4.19
C THR A 290 29.96 52.64 -5.17
N CYS A 291 30.57 53.69 -4.64
CA CYS A 291 31.33 54.68 -5.42
C CYS A 291 32.67 54.13 -5.93
N LEU A 292 33.12 52.98 -5.44
CA LEU A 292 34.36 52.32 -5.84
C LEU A 292 34.15 51.49 -7.12
N SER A 293 35.22 51.32 -7.91
CA SER A 293 35.25 50.33 -9.00
C SER A 293 35.28 48.90 -8.45
N ALA A 294 34.96 47.89 -9.27
CA ALA A 294 34.91 46.49 -8.81
C ALA A 294 36.24 46.03 -8.18
N ARG A 295 37.37 46.53 -8.68
CA ARG A 295 38.70 46.20 -8.16
C ARG A 295 39.02 46.93 -6.87
N GLN A 296 38.73 48.23 -6.80
CA GLN A 296 38.88 49.02 -5.59
C GLN A 296 37.99 48.48 -4.46
N PHE A 297 36.75 48.10 -4.78
CA PHE A 297 35.82 47.53 -3.82
C PHE A 297 36.28 46.15 -3.32
N ALA A 298 36.82 45.30 -4.20
CA ALA A 298 37.44 44.03 -3.79
C ALA A 298 38.63 44.22 -2.85
N MET A 299 39.45 45.24 -3.10
CA MET A 299 40.56 45.60 -2.22
C MET A 299 40.06 46.11 -0.86
N PHE A 300 39.06 46.99 -0.87
CA PHE A 300 38.43 47.53 0.34
C PHE A 300 37.85 46.42 1.22
N VAL A 301 37.04 45.52 0.65
CA VAL A 301 36.47 44.37 1.39
C VAL A 301 37.57 43.51 2.02
N ARG A 302 38.68 43.30 1.31
CA ARG A 302 39.82 42.56 1.85
C ARG A 302 40.51 43.29 3.01
N ILE A 303 40.62 44.62 2.96
CA ILE A 303 41.16 45.41 4.08
C ILE A 303 40.26 45.22 5.30
N LEU A 304 38.93 45.30 5.14
CA LEU A 304 37.99 45.08 6.25
C LEU A 304 38.12 43.69 6.87
N ILE A 305 38.38 42.65 6.07
CA ILE A 305 38.67 41.30 6.58
C ILE A 305 39.99 41.29 7.36
N ASN A 306 41.06 41.82 6.77
CA ASN A 306 42.41 41.77 7.36
C ASN A 306 42.51 42.55 8.67
N VAL A 307 41.77 43.65 8.80
CA VAL A 307 41.73 44.50 10.02
C VAL A 307 40.74 43.94 11.05
N GLY A 308 40.02 42.85 10.72
CA GLY A 308 39.10 42.17 11.64
C GLY A 308 37.74 42.86 11.79
N ILE A 309 37.40 43.79 10.89
CA ILE A 309 36.06 44.42 10.84
C ILE A 309 35.03 43.41 10.32
N ILE A 310 35.40 42.60 9.33
CA ILE A 310 34.59 41.49 8.83
C ILE A 310 35.23 40.17 9.24
N LEU A 311 34.55 39.43 10.09
CA LEU A 311 34.93 38.07 10.47
C LEU A 311 34.21 37.08 9.56
N VAL A 312 34.96 36.19 8.89
CA VAL A 312 34.38 35.16 8.03
C VAL A 312 35.20 33.87 8.06
N ASP A 313 34.53 32.74 8.28
CA ASP A 313 35.16 31.41 8.30
C ASP A 313 35.52 30.93 6.88
N GLU A 314 34.69 31.28 5.90
CA GLU A 314 34.88 30.93 4.48
C GLU A 314 34.87 32.20 3.60
N PRO A 315 36.04 32.79 3.28
CA PRO A 315 36.14 34.02 2.46
C PRO A 315 35.43 33.94 1.10
N GLN A 316 35.32 32.73 0.54
CA GLN A 316 34.64 32.51 -0.73
C GLN A 316 33.14 32.85 -0.65
N ARG A 317 32.46 32.47 0.44
CA ARG A 317 31.03 32.78 0.64
C ARG A 317 30.79 34.28 0.75
N LEU A 318 31.71 35.00 1.38
CA LEU A 318 31.65 36.46 1.45
C LEU A 318 31.79 37.11 0.07
N PHE A 319 32.72 36.65 -0.77
CA PHE A 319 32.84 37.17 -2.13
C PHE A 319 31.61 36.88 -2.98
N ASP A 320 31.02 35.69 -2.85
CA ASP A 320 29.76 35.35 -3.51
C ASP A 320 28.62 36.26 -3.02
N PHE A 321 28.54 36.51 -1.71
CA PHE A 321 27.58 37.43 -1.13
C PHE A 321 27.76 38.86 -1.67
N VAL A 322 28.97 39.40 -1.63
CA VAL A 322 29.27 40.77 -2.10
C VAL A 322 28.94 40.92 -3.59
N CYS A 323 29.33 39.96 -4.44
CA CYS A 323 29.04 40.02 -5.88
C CYS A 323 27.54 39.90 -6.21
N ARG A 324 26.77 39.21 -5.36
CA ARG A 324 25.32 39.12 -5.50
C ARG A 324 24.62 40.42 -5.10
N HIS A 325 25.04 41.04 -4.00
CA HIS A 325 24.31 42.15 -3.37
C HIS A 325 24.83 43.55 -3.70
N PHE A 326 26.04 43.70 -4.24
CA PHE A 326 26.61 45.02 -4.56
C PHE A 326 26.85 45.23 -6.06
N ARG A 327 26.92 46.50 -6.44
CA ARG A 327 27.29 47.00 -7.77
C ARG A 327 28.35 48.06 -7.63
N SER A 328 29.39 47.98 -8.45
CA SER A 328 30.47 48.97 -8.46
C SER A 328 30.27 50.01 -9.56
N ILE A 329 30.95 51.14 -9.45
CA ILE A 329 30.94 52.13 -10.52
C ILE A 329 31.49 51.51 -11.81
N GLY A 330 30.75 51.68 -12.91
CA GLY A 330 31.11 51.13 -14.22
C GLY A 330 30.95 49.61 -14.40
N THR A 331 30.37 48.86 -13.45
CA THR A 331 30.15 47.42 -13.63
C THR A 331 28.83 46.95 -13.00
N GLU A 332 27.89 46.52 -13.87
CA GLU A 332 26.58 46.02 -13.44
C GLU A 332 26.59 44.59 -12.91
N LYS A 333 27.61 43.78 -13.18
CA LYS A 333 27.71 42.42 -12.64
C LYS A 333 29.16 42.10 -12.31
N MET A 334 29.42 41.78 -11.05
CA MET A 334 30.74 41.31 -10.60
C MET A 334 30.69 39.78 -10.49
N SER A 335 31.75 39.09 -10.91
CA SER A 335 31.91 37.66 -10.65
C SER A 335 32.81 37.45 -9.43
N ALA A 336 32.43 36.53 -8.54
CA ALA A 336 33.17 36.27 -7.31
C ALA A 336 34.63 35.85 -7.56
N GLU A 337 34.87 35.10 -8.65
CA GLU A 337 36.23 34.68 -9.03
C GLU A 337 37.11 35.86 -9.43
N ASN A 338 36.58 36.80 -10.22
CA ASN A 338 37.32 38.01 -10.60
C ASN A 338 37.45 38.97 -9.41
N PHE A 339 36.43 39.07 -8.57
CA PHE A 339 36.44 39.87 -7.35
C PHE A 339 37.55 39.41 -6.41
N LYS A 340 37.64 38.10 -6.16
CA LYS A 340 38.75 37.49 -5.42
C LYS A 340 40.10 37.81 -6.04
N LYS A 341 40.30 37.56 -7.34
CA LYS A 341 41.58 37.85 -8.03
C LYS A 341 41.96 39.34 -7.94
N ASN A 342 40.99 40.22 -8.08
CA ASN A 342 41.19 41.67 -8.01
C ASN A 342 41.57 42.16 -6.62
N SER A 343 41.12 41.50 -5.55
CA SER A 343 41.50 41.84 -4.17
C SER A 343 43.01 41.66 -3.87
N TYR A 344 43.74 40.92 -4.71
CA TYR A 344 45.19 40.73 -4.58
C TYR A 344 46.03 41.61 -5.51
N LYS A 345 45.41 42.25 -6.51
CA LYS A 345 46.12 43.12 -7.45
C LYS A 345 46.27 44.52 -6.85
N LYS A 346 47.51 44.99 -6.74
CA LYS A 346 47.81 46.34 -6.26
C LYS A 346 48.22 47.21 -7.46
N LEU A 347 47.39 48.18 -7.81
CA LEU A 347 47.77 49.29 -8.67
C LEU A 347 47.76 50.54 -7.81
N ALA A 348 48.77 51.41 -7.94
CA ALA A 348 48.92 52.61 -7.11
C ALA A 348 47.63 53.45 -7.06
N ARG A 349 47.02 53.70 -8.23
CA ARG A 349 45.75 54.45 -8.35
C ARG A 349 44.56 53.81 -7.63
N ASP A 350 44.51 52.48 -7.55
CA ASP A 350 43.44 51.78 -6.84
C ASP A 350 43.64 51.81 -5.33
N VAL A 351 44.90 51.84 -4.88
CA VAL A 351 45.26 52.01 -3.47
C VAL A 351 44.93 53.43 -3.01
N GLU A 352 45.41 54.44 -3.74
CA GLU A 352 45.15 55.86 -3.45
C GLU A 352 43.65 56.13 -3.29
N ARG A 353 42.81 55.65 -4.23
CA ARG A 353 41.36 55.87 -4.15
C ARG A 353 40.69 55.15 -2.96
N VAL A 354 41.21 53.99 -2.56
CA VAL A 354 40.67 53.27 -1.39
C VAL A 354 41.12 53.96 -0.10
N GLU A 355 42.34 54.49 -0.04
CA GLU A 355 42.84 55.31 1.07
C GLU A 355 41.99 56.57 1.25
N GLU A 356 41.71 57.32 0.17
CA GLU A 356 40.81 58.49 0.20
C GLU A 356 39.44 58.16 0.81
N VAL A 357 38.82 57.04 0.41
CA VAL A 357 37.51 56.64 0.96
C VAL A 357 37.60 56.28 2.44
N ILE A 358 38.70 55.68 2.89
CA ILE A 358 38.93 55.39 4.31
C ILE A 358 39.11 56.69 5.11
N GLU A 359 39.82 57.67 4.56
CA GLU A 359 39.98 59.00 5.16
C GLU A 359 38.64 59.73 5.26
N GLU A 360 37.84 59.75 4.18
CA GLU A 360 36.47 60.30 4.16
C GLU A 360 35.60 59.66 5.27
N MET A 361 35.68 58.34 5.45
CA MET A 361 34.96 57.63 6.51
C MET A 361 35.45 58.02 7.92
N ALA A 362 36.75 58.25 8.09
CA ALA A 362 37.32 58.67 9.36
C ALA A 362 36.91 60.11 9.73
N GLU A 363 36.91 61.02 8.77
CA GLU A 363 36.43 62.39 8.94
C GLU A 363 34.96 62.43 9.33
N GLU A 364 34.11 61.63 8.68
CA GLU A 364 32.70 61.55 9.02
C GLU A 364 32.48 61.01 10.43
N SER A 365 33.31 60.07 10.89
CA SER A 365 33.30 59.58 12.28
C SER A 365 33.65 60.67 13.29
N VAL A 366 34.57 61.58 12.96
CA VAL A 366 34.88 62.75 13.79
C VAL A 366 33.70 63.72 13.83
N ARG A 367 33.04 63.97 12.70
CA ARG A 367 31.84 64.81 12.63
C ARG A 367 30.68 64.26 13.44
N LEU A 368 30.44 62.95 13.42
CA LEU A 368 29.38 62.32 14.20
C LEU A 368 29.63 62.38 15.73
N LYS A 369 30.86 62.65 16.16
CA LYS A 369 31.22 62.85 17.58
C LYS A 369 31.12 64.30 18.05
N ALA A 370 31.14 65.25 17.11
CA ALA A 370 30.95 66.68 17.38
C ALA A 370 29.46 67.00 17.45
#